data_AF-E4MWR3-F1
#
_entry.id   AF-E4MWR3-F1
#
_cell.length_a   1.000
_cell.length_b   1.000
_cell.length_c   1.000
_cell.angle_alpha   90.00
_cell.angle_beta   90.00
_cell.angle_gamma   90.00
#
_symmetry.space_group_name_H-M   'P 1'
#
loop_
_entity.id
_entity.type
_entity.pdbx_description
1 polymer ?
#
loop_
_entity_poly.entity_id
_entity_poly.type
_entity_poly.pdbx_seq_one_letter_code
_entity_poly.pdbx_strand_id
1 'polypeptide(L)'
;MALRATQGTGRIAAALRRVARPFSTDAVVESDYKRGEIGKVSGIPEEHLTRKVIIYSPARTATQQGSGKLGKWKINFVSTLK
;
A
#
# COMPACT_ATOMS: atom_id res chain seq x y z
N MET A 1 57.94 -11.71 -26.67
CA MET A 1 57.50 -11.22 -25.34
C MET A 1 56.05 -10.76 -25.49
N ALA A 2 55.11 -11.60 -25.07
CA ALA A 2 53.68 -11.42 -25.33
C ALA A 2 53.03 -10.47 -24.32
N LEU A 3 52.20 -9.54 -24.78
CA LEU A 3 51.41 -8.64 -23.93
C LEU A 3 49.92 -8.92 -24.09
N ARG A 4 49.27 -8.97 -22.92
CA ARG A 4 47.99 -9.59 -22.58
C ARG A 4 46.80 -8.87 -23.20
N ALA A 5 45.83 -9.66 -23.67
CA ALA A 5 44.48 -9.20 -23.96
C ALA A 5 43.74 -8.82 -22.66
N THR A 6 43.18 -7.61 -22.61
CA THR A 6 42.27 -7.18 -21.55
C THR A 6 40.83 -7.23 -22.09
N GLN A 7 40.03 -8.16 -21.59
CA GLN A 7 38.60 -8.20 -21.85
C GLN A 7 37.91 -7.16 -20.95
N GLY A 8 37.44 -6.07 -21.56
CA GLY A 8 36.58 -5.10 -20.89
C GLY A 8 35.12 -5.57 -20.92
N THR A 9 34.66 -6.15 -19.82
CA THR A 9 33.24 -6.50 -19.59
C THR A 9 32.44 -5.22 -19.35
N GLY A 10 31.81 -4.70 -20.41
CA GLY A 10 30.83 -3.62 -20.31
C GLY A 10 29.58 -4.10 -19.56
N ARG A 11 29.32 -3.55 -18.37
CA ARG A 11 28.08 -3.80 -17.61
C ARG A 11 26.94 -3.06 -18.29
N ILE A 12 25.99 -3.80 -18.85
CA ILE A 12 24.76 -3.26 -19.42
C ILE A 12 23.86 -2.86 -18.24
N ALA A 13 23.76 -1.55 -17.95
CA ALA A 13 22.82 -1.06 -16.96
C ALA A 13 21.43 -0.94 -17.59
N ALA A 14 20.61 -1.98 -17.47
CA ALA A 14 19.20 -1.93 -17.83
C ALA A 14 18.46 -1.04 -16.81
N ALA A 15 18.16 0.21 -17.20
CA ALA A 15 17.30 1.10 -16.44
C ALA A 15 15.85 0.59 -16.53
N LEU A 16 15.40 -0.15 -15.51
CA LEU A 16 13.99 -0.50 -15.35
C LEU A 16 13.20 0.78 -15.04
N ARG A 17 12.47 1.28 -16.05
CA ARG A 17 11.47 2.33 -15.89
C ARG A 17 10.38 1.81 -14.94
N ARG A 18 10.42 2.24 -13.67
CA ARG A 18 9.30 2.07 -12.73
C ARG A 18 8.11 2.86 -13.29
N VAL A 19 7.12 2.15 -13.83
CA VAL A 19 5.80 2.71 -14.11
C VAL A 19 5.14 2.96 -12.77
N ALA A 20 5.28 4.18 -12.25
CA ALA A 20 4.52 4.61 -11.09
C ALA A 20 3.06 4.75 -11.52
N ARG A 21 2.24 3.74 -11.19
CA ARG A 21 0.79 3.93 -11.22
C ARG A 21 0.46 4.89 -10.07
N PRO A 22 -0.09 6.09 -10.33
CA PRO A 22 -0.60 6.91 -9.24
C PRO A 22 -1.73 6.10 -8.58
N PHE A 23 -1.61 5.85 -7.28
CA PHE A 23 -2.71 5.34 -6.49
C PHE A 23 -3.83 6.38 -6.58
N SER A 24 -4.92 6.06 -7.28
CA SER A 24 -6.07 6.94 -7.40
C SER A 24 -6.69 7.11 -6.01
N THR A 25 -6.59 8.30 -5.43
CA THR A 25 -6.93 8.59 -4.03
C THR A 25 -8.38 9.00 -3.78
N ASP A 26 -9.24 9.04 -4.81
CA ASP A 26 -10.63 9.43 -4.58
C ASP A 26 -11.57 8.63 -5.49
N ALA A 27 -11.86 7.40 -5.07
CA ALA A 27 -13.03 6.68 -5.54
C ALA A 27 -14.12 6.85 -4.47
N VAL A 28 -14.87 7.94 -4.56
CA VAL A 28 -16.22 7.99 -3.98
C VAL A 28 -17.06 7.02 -4.81
N VAL A 29 -17.07 5.75 -4.38
CA VAL A 29 -17.93 4.73 -4.97
C VAL A 29 -19.33 4.99 -4.43
N GLU A 30 -20.17 5.55 -5.29
CA GLU A 30 -21.61 5.60 -5.10
C GLU A 30 -22.11 4.20 -4.75
N SER A 31 -22.88 4.12 -3.67
CA SER A 31 -23.28 2.90 -2.97
C SER A 31 -24.33 2.11 -3.75
N ASP A 32 -24.02 1.70 -4.97
CA ASP A 32 -24.79 0.68 -5.67
C ASP A 32 -24.54 -0.65 -4.99
N TYR A 33 -25.58 -1.18 -4.34
CA TYR A 33 -25.49 -2.38 -3.54
C TYR A 33 -25.08 -3.60 -4.38
N LYS A 34 -23.79 -3.95 -4.36
CA LYS A 34 -23.26 -5.08 -5.10
C LYS A 34 -23.71 -6.39 -4.45
N ARG A 35 -24.02 -7.38 -5.29
CA ARG A 35 -24.36 -8.73 -4.83
C ARG A 35 -23.24 -9.25 -3.92
N GLY A 36 -23.61 -9.64 -2.69
CA GLY A 36 -22.66 -10.15 -1.69
C GLY A 36 -22.14 -9.10 -0.70
N GLU A 37 -22.76 -7.92 -0.62
CA GLU A 37 -22.41 -6.93 0.38
C GLU A 37 -22.72 -7.38 1.82
N ILE A 38 -21.65 -7.72 2.53
CA ILE A 38 -21.71 -8.15 3.94
C ILE A 38 -22.06 -6.98 4.87
N GLY A 39 -21.84 -5.73 4.45
CA GLY A 39 -22.07 -4.53 5.27
C GLY A 39 -23.51 -4.35 5.74
N LYS A 40 -24.51 -4.82 4.97
CA LYS A 40 -25.93 -4.73 5.36
C LYS A 40 -26.35 -5.78 6.38
N VAL A 41 -25.75 -6.96 6.34
CA VAL A 41 -26.12 -8.10 7.19
C VAL A 41 -25.31 -8.15 8.50
N SER A 42 -24.26 -7.35 8.60
CA SER A 42 -23.37 -7.31 9.77
C SER A 42 -23.97 -6.57 10.98
N GLY A 43 -25.11 -5.89 10.81
CA GLY A 43 -25.71 -5.07 11.86
C GLY A 43 -24.98 -3.76 12.13
N ILE A 44 -24.03 -3.38 11.27
CA ILE A 44 -23.33 -2.09 11.35
C ILE A 44 -24.29 -0.97 10.91
N PRO A 45 -24.41 0.13 11.67
CA PRO A 45 -25.20 1.28 11.26
C PRO A 45 -24.80 1.82 9.88
N GLU A 46 -25.78 2.28 9.09
CA GLU A 46 -25.54 2.76 7.73
C GLU A 46 -24.54 3.93 7.68
N GLU A 47 -24.58 4.81 8.67
CA GLU A 47 -23.64 5.92 8.85
C GLU A 47 -22.16 5.47 8.91
N HIS A 48 -21.88 4.23 9.32
CA HIS A 48 -20.52 3.70 9.39
C HIS A 48 -20.09 3.01 8.09
N LEU A 49 -21.02 2.63 7.21
CA LEU A 49 -20.71 2.02 5.92
C LEU A 49 -20.14 3.04 4.93
N THR A 50 -20.49 4.31 5.10
CA THR A 50 -19.98 5.42 4.27
C THR A 50 -18.65 5.99 4.77
N ARG A 51 -18.15 5.55 5.94
CA ARG A 51 -16.91 6.07 6.51
C ARG A 51 -15.69 5.63 5.69
N LYS A 52 -14.82 6.60 5.38
CA LYS A 52 -13.54 6.33 4.72
C LYS A 52 -12.57 5.64 5.68
N VAL A 53 -11.88 4.62 5.19
CA VAL A 53 -10.84 3.89 5.91
C VAL A 53 -9.48 4.01 5.23
N ILE A 54 -8.42 3.93 6.03
CA ILE A 54 -7.03 3.86 5.59
C ILE A 54 -6.52 2.45 5.89
N ILE A 55 -6.12 1.73 4.85
CA ILE A 55 -5.47 0.43 4.97
C ILE A 55 -3.96 0.65 4.82
N TYR A 56 -3.19 0.32 5.86
CA TYR A 56 -1.75 0.60 5.88
C TYR A 56 -0.97 -0.49 6.62
N SER A 57 0.31 -0.61 6.27
CA SER A 57 1.28 -1.31 7.10
C SER A 57 1.84 -0.34 8.15
N PRO A 58 1.77 -0.64 9.46
CA PRO A 58 2.30 0.23 10.49
C PRO A 58 3.80 0.50 10.31
N ALA A 59 4.19 1.75 10.54
CA ALA A 59 5.60 2.12 10.60
C ALA A 59 6.25 1.56 11.88
N ARG A 60 7.57 1.38 11.83
CA ARG A 60 8.36 1.01 13.01
C ARG A 60 8.37 2.17 13.99
N THR A 61 8.09 1.90 15.27
CA THR A 61 8.23 2.89 16.33
C THR A 61 9.69 3.34 16.43
N ALA A 62 9.95 4.63 16.23
CA ALA A 62 11.32 5.15 16.15
C ALA A 62 12.12 4.94 17.45
N THR A 63 11.45 5.04 18.61
CA THR A 63 12.06 4.95 19.94
C THR A 63 12.36 3.54 20.40
N GLN A 64 11.78 2.51 19.77
CA GLN A 64 11.89 1.13 20.21
C GLN A 64 12.64 0.29 19.17
N GLN A 65 13.56 -0.54 19.65
CA GLN A 65 14.18 -1.54 18.81
C GLN A 65 13.28 -2.77 18.71
N GLY A 66 12.79 -3.05 17.50
CA GLY A 66 12.06 -4.28 17.21
C GLY A 66 11.24 -4.18 15.93
N SER A 67 10.96 -5.34 15.33
CA SER A 67 10.17 -5.46 14.10
C SER A 67 8.88 -6.25 14.29
N GLY A 68 8.57 -6.71 15.50
CA GLY A 68 7.41 -7.59 15.77
C GLY A 68 6.04 -6.96 15.47
N LYS A 69 5.97 -5.63 15.32
CA LYS A 69 4.76 -4.88 14.95
C LYS A 69 4.65 -4.61 13.45
N LEU A 70 5.67 -4.93 12.66
CA LEU A 70 5.70 -4.76 11.21
C LEU A 70 5.03 -5.96 10.51
N GLY A 71 4.65 -5.79 9.24
CA GLY A 71 4.09 -6.87 8.41
C GLY A 71 2.60 -7.21 8.64
N LYS A 72 1.98 -6.67 9.69
CA LYS A 72 0.53 -6.78 9.94
C LYS A 72 -0.20 -5.59 9.34
N TRP A 73 -1.06 -5.82 8.35
CA TRP A 73 -1.92 -4.78 7.80
C TRP A 73 -2.95 -4.32 8.83
N LYS A 74 -3.18 -3.01 8.90
CA LYS A 74 -4.17 -2.39 9.77
C LYS A 74 -5.16 -1.55 8.97
N ILE A 75 -6.39 -1.52 9.47
CA ILE A 75 -7.44 -0.62 9.00
C ILE A 75 -7.63 0.44 10.07
N ASN A 76 -7.62 1.71 9.68
CA ASN A 76 -7.97 2.82 10.55
C ASN A 76 -9.09 3.64 9.91
N PHE A 77 -10.03 4.13 10.71
CA PHE A 77 -11.06 5.03 10.24
C PHE A 77 -10.52 6.45 10.27
N VAL A 78 -10.79 7.22 9.22
CA VAL A 78 -10.47 8.66 9.26
C VAL A 78 -11.30 9.29 10.38
N SER A 79 -10.63 10.05 11.27
CA SER A 79 -11.34 10.79 12.33
C SER A 79 -12.29 11.80 11.68
N THR A 80 -13.53 11.82 12.14
CA THR A 80 -14.53 12.82 11.75
C THR A 80 -14.42 14.10 12.58
N LEU A 81 -13.66 14.09 13.68
CA LEU A 81 -13.39 15.25 14.53
C LEU A 81 -12.05 15.88 14.14
N LYS A 82 -12.10 17.18 13.83
CA LYS A 82 -10.96 18.07 13.56
C LYS A 82 -10.63 18.88 14.80
#